data_AF-A0A7K2NS95-F1
#
_entry.id   AF-A0A7K2NS95-F1
#
_cell.length_a   1.000
_cell.length_b   1.000
_cell.length_c   1.000
_cell.angle_alpha   90.00
_cell.angle_beta   90.00
_cell.angle_gamma   90.00
#
_symmetry.space_group_name_H-M   'P 1'
#
loop_
_entity.id
_entity.type
_entity.pdbx_description
1 polymer ?
#
loop_
_entity_poly.entity_id
_entity_poly.type
_entity_poly.pdbx_seq_one_letter_code
_entity_poly.pdbx_strand_id
1 'polypeptide(L)'
;PFGAPGERMYRTGDLVVRRPDGNLMYLGRTDQQVKIRGHRVEPGEVEAAFAAHPAVRFAAAVAQPDPQVDGAHRLAAYLVLDGADLAEVAAQVGA
;
A
#
# COMPACT_ATOMS: atom_id res chain seq x y z
N PRO A 1 -18.30 -13.23 -20.08
CA PRO A 1 -19.34 -12.34 -19.51
C PRO A 1 -19.15 -10.88 -19.96
N PHE A 2 -20.23 -10.22 -20.38
CA PHE A 2 -20.32 -8.87 -20.98
C PHE A 2 -19.52 -8.59 -22.26
N GLY A 3 -18.51 -9.41 -22.57
CA GLY A 3 -17.83 -9.46 -23.87
C GLY A 3 -18.20 -10.71 -24.69
N ALA A 4 -17.62 -10.82 -25.88
CA ALA A 4 -17.76 -11.95 -26.77
C ALA A 4 -17.10 -13.24 -26.21
N PRO A 5 -17.44 -14.44 -26.73
CA PRO A 5 -16.76 -15.67 -26.36
C PRO A 5 -15.25 -15.59 -26.56
N GLY A 6 -14.48 -15.95 -25.53
CA GLY A 6 -13.01 -15.89 -25.55
C GLY A 6 -12.42 -14.56 -25.08
N GLU A 7 -13.23 -13.51 -24.88
CA GLU A 7 -12.73 -12.24 -24.35
C GLU A 7 -12.45 -12.29 -22.85
N ARG A 8 -11.55 -11.41 -22.41
CA ARG A 8 -11.10 -11.29 -21.01
C ARG A 8 -11.38 -9.89 -20.49
N MET A 9 -11.73 -9.81 -19.22
CA MET A 9 -11.87 -8.54 -18.50
C MET A 9 -10.69 -8.37 -17.54
N TYR A 10 -10.16 -7.14 -17.46
CA TYR A 10 -9.11 -6.81 -16.50
C TYR A 10 -9.73 -6.42 -15.15
N ARG A 11 -9.25 -7.05 -14.07
CA ARG A 11 -9.64 -6.71 -12.70
C ARG A 11 -8.74 -5.59 -12.18
N THR A 12 -9.25 -4.36 -12.12
CA THR A 12 -8.48 -3.17 -11.74
C THR A 12 -8.11 -3.13 -10.25
N GLY A 13 -8.95 -3.71 -9.39
CA GLY A 13 -8.84 -3.60 -7.93
C GLY A 13 -9.39 -2.28 -7.37
N ASP A 14 -9.99 -1.43 -8.21
CA ASP A 14 -10.61 -0.18 -7.78
C ASP A 14 -12.07 -0.42 -7.38
N LEU A 15 -12.46 0.12 -6.22
CA LEU A 15 -13.85 0.15 -5.79
C LEU A 15 -14.53 1.37 -6.41
N VAL A 16 -15.61 1.11 -7.15
CA VAL A 16 -16.38 2.15 -7.83
C VAL A 16 -17.87 1.96 -7.61
N VAL A 17 -18.61 3.07 -7.67
CA VAL A 17 -20.08 3.05 -7.74
C VAL A 17 -20.56 3.80 -8.97
N ARG A 18 -21.55 3.25 -9.67
CA ARG A 18 -22.19 3.93 -10.80
C ARG A 18 -23.24 4.91 -10.28
N ARG A 19 -23.12 6.19 -10.62
CA ARG A 19 -24.06 7.25 -10.27
C ARG A 19 -25.29 7.25 -11.21
N PRO A 20 -26.42 7.88 -10.82
CA PRO A 20 -27.62 7.97 -11.65
C PRO A 20 -27.40 8.65 -13.01
N ASP A 21 -26.41 9.54 -13.10
CA ASP A 21 -25.98 10.21 -14.34
C ASP A 21 -25.16 9.29 -15.29
N GLY A 22 -24.91 8.04 -14.88
CA GLY A 22 -24.14 7.05 -15.64
C GLY A 22 -22.64 7.05 -15.38
N ASN A 23 -22.11 8.07 -14.71
CA ASN A 23 -20.68 8.20 -14.40
C ASN A 23 -20.22 7.22 -13.31
N LEU A 24 -18.93 6.88 -13.30
CA LEU A 24 -18.30 6.09 -12.23
C LEU A 24 -17.68 7.02 -11.19
N MET A 25 -18.04 6.84 -9.93
CA MET A 25 -17.39 7.48 -8.79
C MET A 25 -16.39 6.51 -8.17
N TYR A 26 -15.13 6.94 -8.08
CA TYR A 26 -14.05 6.22 -7.40
C TYR A 26 -14.21 6.32 -5.89
N LEU A 27 -14.12 5.18 -5.19
CA LEU A 27 -14.27 5.06 -3.74
C LEU A 27 -12.98 4.62 -3.04
N GLY A 28 -11.95 4.22 -3.79
CA GLY A 28 -10.71 3.69 -3.23
C GLY A 28 -10.29 2.40 -3.91
N ARG A 29 -9.31 1.72 -3.31
CA ARG A 29 -8.88 0.39 -3.73
C ARG A 29 -9.46 -0.68 -2.83
N THR A 30 -9.70 -1.87 -3.39
CA THR A 30 -10.12 -3.05 -2.63
C THR A 30 -8.96 -3.79 -1.99
N ASP A 31 -7.73 -3.44 -2.37
CA ASP A 31 -6.49 -3.96 -1.81
C ASP A 31 -5.73 -2.82 -1.10
N GLN A 32 -4.58 -3.16 -0.50
CA GLN A 32 -3.76 -2.22 0.27
C GLN A 32 -2.81 -1.39 -0.60
N GLN A 33 -2.96 -1.41 -1.92
CA GLN A 33 -2.03 -0.70 -2.79
C GLN A 33 -2.09 0.81 -2.61
N VAL A 34 -0.93 1.45 -2.60
CA VAL A 34 -0.83 2.90 -2.44
C VAL A 34 0.07 3.53 -3.50
N LYS A 35 -0.19 4.81 -3.80
CA LYS A 35 0.68 5.64 -4.63
C LYS A 35 1.45 6.61 -3.75
N ILE A 36 2.78 6.50 -3.74
CA ILE A 36 3.68 7.40 -3.02
C ILE A 36 4.58 8.07 -4.04
N ARG A 37 4.47 9.39 -4.20
CA ARG A 37 5.31 10.19 -5.12
C ARG A 37 5.36 9.63 -6.56
N GLY A 38 4.23 9.13 -7.06
CA GLY A 38 4.11 8.54 -8.40
C GLY A 38 4.49 7.05 -8.50
N HIS A 39 5.04 6.45 -7.43
CA HIS A 39 5.38 5.02 -7.38
C HIS A 39 4.21 4.20 -6.85
N ARG A 40 3.99 3.04 -7.49
CA ARG A 40 3.01 2.03 -7.09
C ARG A 40 3.67 1.13 -6.04
N VAL A 41 3.29 1.30 -4.78
CA VAL A 41 3.90 0.63 -3.63
C VAL A 41 2.94 -0.42 -3.08
N GLU A 42 3.45 -1.61 -2.81
CA GLU A 42 2.76 -2.68 -2.09
C GLU A 42 3.20 -2.64 -0.62
N PRO A 43 2.35 -2.22 0.34
CA PRO A 43 2.75 -2.18 1.74
C PRO A 43 3.24 -3.53 2.27
N GLY A 44 2.64 -4.63 1.81
CA GLY A 44 3.06 -5.99 2.17
C GLY A 44 4.50 -6.33 1.76
N GLU A 45 5.05 -5.71 0.72
CA GLU A 45 6.46 -5.89 0.34
C GLU A 45 7.39 -5.21 1.36
N VAL A 46 7.00 -4.02 1.83
CA VAL A 46 7.73 -3.29 2.88
C VAL A 46 7.64 -4.02 4.22
N GLU A 47 6.46 -4.54 4.56
CA GLU A 47 6.27 -5.36 5.76
C GLU A 47 7.14 -6.62 5.72
N ALA A 48 7.19 -7.32 4.58
CA ALA A 48 8.03 -8.49 4.42
C ALA A 48 9.53 -8.17 4.52
N ALA A 49 9.97 -7.02 3.98
CA ALA A 49 11.35 -6.57 4.08
C ALA A 49 11.78 -6.32 5.54
N PHE A 50 10.92 -5.71 6.36
CA PHE A 50 11.18 -5.56 7.79
C PHE A 50 11.07 -6.89 8.56
N ALA A 51 10.07 -7.71 8.26
CA ALA A 51 9.87 -9.01 8.91
C ALA A 51 11.01 -10.02 8.64
N ALA A 52 11.85 -9.76 7.64
CA ALA A 52 13.07 -10.54 7.41
C ALA A 52 14.16 -10.31 8.48
N HIS A 53 14.10 -9.20 9.24
CA HIS A 53 15.03 -8.96 10.34
C HIS A 53 14.64 -9.83 11.56
N PRO A 54 15.56 -10.63 12.15
CA PRO A 54 15.22 -11.58 13.24
C PRO A 54 14.59 -10.95 14.48
N ALA A 55 14.91 -9.68 14.76
CA ALA A 55 14.36 -8.95 15.89
C ALA A 55 12.99 -8.30 15.64
N VAL A 56 12.43 -8.40 14.43
CA VAL A 56 11.09 -7.87 14.12
C VAL A 56 10.07 -8.98 14.29
N ARG A 57 9.19 -8.83 15.29
CA ARG A 57 8.09 -9.77 15.54
C ARG A 57 6.90 -9.51 14.62
N PHE A 58 6.56 -8.24 14.41
CA PHE A 58 5.49 -7.81 13.53
C PHE A 58 5.87 -6.50 12.85
N ALA A 59 5.41 -6.32 11.60
CA ALA A 59 5.54 -5.08 10.85
C ALA A 59 4.20 -4.75 10.19
N ALA A 60 3.85 -3.46 10.18
CA ALA A 60 2.71 -2.93 9.44
C ALA A 60 3.13 -1.65 8.71
N ALA A 61 2.91 -1.59 7.40
CA ALA A 61 3.21 -0.44 6.57
C ALA A 61 1.93 0.26 6.13
N VAL A 62 1.87 1.58 6.30
CA VAL A 62 0.69 2.37 5.96
C VAL A 62 1.08 3.66 5.23
N ALA A 63 0.28 4.05 4.25
CA ALA A 63 0.37 5.38 3.67
C ALA A 63 -0.30 6.39 4.61
N GLN A 64 0.40 7.47 4.90
CA GLN A 64 -0.10 8.58 5.72
C GLN A 64 0.03 9.89 4.95
N PRO A 65 -0.84 10.88 5.17
CA PRO A 65 -0.63 12.22 4.64
C PRO A 65 0.76 12.73 4.99
N ASP A 66 1.46 13.31 4.02
CA ASP A 66 2.73 13.97 4.26
C ASP A 66 2.45 15.33 4.94
N PRO A 67 2.94 15.56 6.18
CA PRO A 67 2.68 16.82 6.88
C PRO A 67 3.38 18.03 6.24
N GLN A 68 4.33 17.81 5.32
CA GLN A 68 5.10 18.87 4.67
C GLN A 68 4.59 19.20 3.26
N VAL A 69 3.82 18.31 2.63
CA VAL A 69 3.41 18.45 1.23
C VAL A 69 1.92 18.13 1.10
N ASP A 70 1.14 19.16 0.78
CA ASP A 70 -0.32 19.02 0.62
C ASP A 70 -0.67 18.04 -0.52
N GLY A 71 -1.68 17.22 -0.28
CA GLY A 71 -2.12 16.16 -1.20
C GLY A 71 -1.13 15.01 -1.42
N ALA A 72 0.04 15.03 -0.77
CA ALA A 72 1.00 13.94 -0.86
C ALA A 72 0.85 12.94 0.29
N HIS A 73 1.33 11.73 0.05
CA HIS A 73 1.45 10.70 1.06
C HIS A 73 2.92 10.30 1.25
N ARG A 74 3.26 9.93 2.48
CA ARG A 74 4.49 9.22 2.85
C ARG A 74 4.15 7.81 3.33
N LEU A 75 5.12 6.91 3.24
CA LEU A 75 5.00 5.59 3.84
C LEU A 75 5.53 5.64 5.28
N ALA A 76 4.80 5.05 6.21
CA ALA A 76 5.22 4.84 7.59
C ALA A 76 5.16 3.34 7.92
N ALA A 77 6.18 2.84 8.62
CA ALA A 77 6.23 1.46 9.10
C ALA A 77 6.19 1.45 10.64
N TYR A 78 5.35 0.60 11.20
CA TYR A 78 5.24 0.34 12.63
C TYR A 78 5.78 -1.05 12.92
N LEU A 79 6.75 -1.13 13.83
CA LEU A 79 7.47 -2.37 14.13
C LEU A 79 7.25 -2.77 15.59
N VAL A 80 7.04 -4.06 15.82
CA VAL A 80 7.14 -4.68 17.15
C VAL A 80 8.48 -5.38 17.22
N LEU A 81 9.37 -4.89 18.07
CA LEU A 81 10.74 -5.40 18.20
C LEU A 81 10.89 -6.30 19.43
N ASP A 82 11.62 -7.40 19.28
CA ASP A 82 12.02 -8.27 20.38
C ASP A 82 13.43 -7.87 20.86
N GLY A 83 13.50 -6.73 21.57
CA GLY A 83 14.70 -6.29 22.29
C GLY A 83 15.82 -5.62 21.48
N ALA A 84 15.64 -5.45 20.16
CA ALA A 84 16.60 -4.72 19.31
C ALA A 84 16.36 -3.21 19.26
N ASP A 85 17.40 -2.48 18.85
CA ASP A 85 17.31 -1.05 18.53
C ASP A 85 16.66 -0.86 17.15
N LEU A 86 15.76 0.12 17.05
CA LEU A 86 15.12 0.49 15.80
C LEU A 86 16.13 0.92 14.73
N ALA A 87 17.23 1.57 15.12
CA ALA A 87 18.25 2.03 14.18
C ALA A 87 18.96 0.87 13.45
N GLU A 88 19.19 -0.24 14.15
CA GLU A 88 19.77 -1.46 13.55
C GLU A 88 18.82 -2.06 12.51
N VAL A 89 17.53 -2.14 12.84
CA VAL A 89 16.50 -2.67 11.95
C VAL A 89 16.28 -1.77 10.73
N ALA A 90 16.30 -0.44 10.91
CA ALA A 90 16.09 0.53 9.83
C ALA A 90 17.20 0.44 8.76
N ALA A 91 18.45 0.23 9.18
CA ALA A 91 19.59 0.11 8.28
C ALA A 91 19.46 -1.05 7.29
N GLN A 92 18.77 -2.15 7.65
CA GLN A 92 18.56 -3.31 6.78
C GLN A 92 17.79 -2.96 5.50
N VAL A 93 16.84 -2.03 5.58
CA VAL A 93 15.96 -1.66 4.45
C VAL A 93 16.35 -0.34 3.79
N GLY A 94 17.51 0.23 4.17
CA GLY A 94 17.98 1.51 3.65
C GLY A 94 17.11 2.71 4.04
N ALA A 95 16.43 2.62 5.19
CA ALA A 95 15.61 3.68 5.77
C ALA A 95 16.39 4.58 6.73
#